data_AF-A0A521Y4C9-F1
#
_entry.id   AF-A0A521Y4C9-F1
#
_cell.length_a   1.000
_cell.length_b   1.000
_cell.length_c   1.000
_cell.angle_alpha   90.00
_cell.angle_beta   90.00
_cell.angle_gamma   90.00
#
_symmetry.space_group_name_H-M   'P 1'
#
loop_
_entity.id
_entity.type
_entity.pdbx_description
1 polymer ?
#
loop_
_entity_poly.entity_id
_entity_poly.type
_entity_poly.pdbx_seq_one_letter_code
_entity_poly.pdbx_strand_id
1 'polypeptide(L)'
;MMGKQRGGTDADAKARRRRGMSYYVVGGRYADTTFRVLLDPAPTLGPFETHEAALEAWSERARATIDYATVRYQITWQDGHEPPRPAACSRGAAA
;
A
#
# COMPACT_ATOMS: atom_id res chain seq x y z
N MET A 1 -0.07 -36.18 31.05
CA MET A 1 1.18 -35.49 30.70
C MET A 1 1.00 -34.79 29.37
N MET A 2 1.57 -33.59 29.27
CA MET A 2 1.21 -32.53 28.33
C MET A 2 1.73 -32.78 26.91
N GLY A 3 0.84 -32.68 25.92
CA GLY A 3 1.17 -32.59 24.49
C GLY A 3 0.43 -31.41 23.88
N LYS A 4 0.81 -30.20 24.31
CA LYS A 4 0.27 -28.89 23.92
C LYS A 4 0.16 -28.79 22.39
N GLN A 5 -1.06 -28.89 21.86
CA GLN A 5 -1.35 -28.57 20.47
C GLN A 5 -0.94 -27.11 20.24
N ARG A 6 0.10 -26.90 19.44
CA ARG A 6 0.60 -25.58 19.09
C ARG A 6 -0.43 -24.97 18.15
N GLY A 7 -1.18 -24.00 18.66
CA GLY A 7 -2.13 -23.21 17.88
C GLY A 7 -1.45 -22.63 16.65
N GLY A 8 -1.75 -23.20 15.48
CA GLY A 8 -1.67 -22.48 14.23
C GLY A 8 -2.64 -21.31 14.35
N THR A 9 -2.10 -20.10 14.27
CA THR A 9 -2.82 -18.85 14.55
C THR A 9 -4.09 -18.71 13.72
N ASP A 10 -5.22 -18.62 14.42
CA ASP A 10 -6.52 -18.13 13.94
C ASP A 10 -6.42 -16.80 13.15
N ALA A 11 -5.34 -16.03 13.34
CA ALA A 11 -5.02 -14.82 12.60
C ALA A 11 -4.89 -15.01 11.08
N ASP A 12 -4.38 -16.18 10.61
CA ASP A 12 -4.19 -16.45 9.18
C ASP A 12 -5.51 -16.81 8.47
N ALA A 13 -6.41 -17.52 9.15
CA ALA A 13 -7.71 -17.90 8.62
C ALA A 13 -8.75 -16.76 8.70
N LYS A 14 -8.62 -15.86 9.69
CA LYS A 14 -9.48 -14.67 9.84
C LYS A 14 -9.20 -13.61 8.75
N ALA A 15 -7.97 -13.55 8.23
CA ALA A 15 -7.61 -12.75 7.07
C ALA A 15 -8.33 -13.20 5.77
N ARG A 16 -8.77 -14.46 5.69
CA ARG A 16 -9.45 -15.02 4.50
C ARG A 16 -10.95 -14.75 4.43
N ARG A 17 -11.58 -14.20 5.48
CA ARG A 17 -13.06 -14.15 5.60
C ARG A 17 -13.67 -12.77 5.81
N ARG A 18 -12.89 -11.69 5.85
CA ARG A 18 -13.46 -10.34 5.73
C ARG A 18 -13.30 -9.89 4.30
N ARG A 19 -14.42 -9.77 3.58
CA ARG A 19 -14.55 -8.83 2.46
C ARG A 19 -14.40 -7.42 3.04
N GLY A 20 -13.19 -7.08 3.46
CA GLY A 20 -12.83 -5.83 4.07
C GLY A 20 -11.89 -5.11 3.13
N MET A 21 -12.29 -3.91 2.71
CA MET A 21 -11.45 -3.01 1.94
C MET A 21 -10.15 -2.78 2.69
N SER A 22 -9.03 -3.21 2.12
CA SER A 22 -7.71 -2.96 2.69
C SER A 22 -7.10 -1.74 2.02
N TYR A 23 -6.53 -0.85 2.82
CA TYR A 23 -5.87 0.35 2.35
C TYR A 23 -4.36 0.12 2.27
N TYR A 24 -3.75 0.67 1.24
CA TYR A 24 -2.31 0.59 0.97
C TYR A 24 -1.81 1.99 0.63
N VAL A 25 -0.59 2.30 1.03
CA VAL A 25 0.12 3.50 0.58
C VAL A 25 1.16 3.08 -0.43
N VAL A 26 1.00 3.52 -1.67
CA VAL A 26 1.93 3.25 -2.77
C VAL A 26 2.49 4.55 -3.28
N GLY A 27 3.71 4.54 -3.82
CA GLY A 27 4.32 5.74 -4.32
C GLY A 27 5.78 5.53 -4.68
N GLY A 28 6.49 6.64 -4.84
CA GLY A 28 7.91 6.63 -5.12
C GLY A 28 8.35 7.92 -5.79
N ARG A 29 9.56 7.89 -6.32
CA ARG A 29 10.16 9.01 -7.02
C ARG A 29 9.83 8.94 -8.51
N TYR A 30 9.29 10.04 -9.02
CA TYR A 30 8.99 10.23 -10.43
C TYR A 30 10.15 10.95 -11.13
N ALA A 31 10.15 10.87 -12.46
CA ALA A 31 11.13 11.57 -13.29
C ALA A 31 10.99 13.09 -13.19
N ASP A 32 9.75 13.55 -13.04
CA ASP A 32 9.37 14.95 -13.01
C ASP A 32 8.11 15.17 -12.16
N THR A 33 7.72 16.42 -12.00
CA THR A 33 6.49 16.84 -11.32
C THR A 33 5.22 16.58 -12.15
N THR A 34 5.34 15.97 -13.33
CA THR A 34 4.17 15.51 -14.10
C THR A 34 3.65 14.18 -13.57
N PHE A 35 4.45 13.48 -12.77
CA PHE A 35 4.13 12.19 -12.15
C PHE A 35 3.71 11.11 -13.15
N ARG A 36 4.25 11.17 -14.38
CA ARG A 36 3.93 10.21 -15.46
C ARG A 36 4.87 9.01 -15.50
N VAL A 37 6.13 9.22 -15.14
CA VAL A 37 7.18 8.20 -15.22
C VAL A 37 7.70 7.96 -13.81
N LEU A 38 7.42 6.77 -13.26
CA LEU A 38 7.97 6.34 -11.97
C LEU A 38 9.38 5.79 -12.19
N LEU A 39 10.38 6.44 -11.60
CA LEU A 39 11.78 6.02 -11.73
C LEU A 39 12.17 5.03 -10.64
N ASP A 40 11.74 5.29 -9.41
CA ASP A 40 12.11 4.49 -8.24
C ASP A 40 10.86 4.23 -7.39
N PRO A 41 10.28 3.02 -7.45
CA PRO A 41 9.11 2.66 -6.66
C PRO A 41 9.51 2.50 -5.19
N ALA A 42 8.81 3.20 -4.31
CA ALA A 42 8.98 3.02 -2.87
C ALA A 42 8.28 1.74 -2.38
N PRO A 43 8.71 1.16 -1.25
CA PRO A 43 8.02 0.05 -0.62
C PRO A 43 6.56 0.41 -0.32
N THR A 44 5.65 -0.49 -0.70
CA THR A 44 4.23 -0.34 -0.39
C THR A 44 4.00 -0.54 1.11
N LEU A 45 3.28 0.39 1.74
CA LEU A 45 2.90 0.27 3.15
C LEU A 45 1.46 -0.25 3.27
N GLY A 46 1.26 -1.25 4.12
CA GLY A 46 -0.04 -1.91 4.33
C GLY A 46 0.10 -3.43 4.43
N PRO A 47 -1.01 -4.17 4.52
CA PRO A 47 -2.41 -3.72 4.45
C PRO A 47 -2.87 -2.99 5.73
N PHE A 48 -3.56 -1.87 5.57
CA PHE A 48 -4.25 -1.17 6.65
C PHE A 48 -5.74 -1.50 6.64
N GLU A 49 -6.33 -1.76 7.80
CA GLU A 49 -7.76 -2.06 7.94
C GLU A 49 -8.64 -0.82 7.79
N THR A 50 -8.09 0.37 8.03
CA THR A 50 -8.82 1.66 7.98
C THR A 50 -8.08 2.69 7.14
N HIS A 51 -8.85 3.60 6.54
CA HIS A 51 -8.30 4.73 5.78
C HIS A 51 -7.47 5.65 6.68
N GLU A 52 -7.89 5.86 7.94
CA GLU A 52 -7.16 6.72 8.89
C GLU A 52 -5.75 6.19 9.19
N ALA A 53 -5.60 4.87 9.40
CA ALA A 53 -4.28 4.28 9.61
C ALA A 53 -3.38 4.42 8.37
N ALA A 54 -3.95 4.29 7.17
CA ALA A 54 -3.21 4.54 5.93
C ALA A 54 -2.87 6.03 5.75
N LEU A 55 -3.75 6.95 6.16
CA LEU A 55 -3.54 8.38 6.09
C LEU A 55 -2.43 8.85 7.03
N GLU A 56 -2.32 8.27 8.22
CA GLU A 56 -1.24 8.54 9.17
C GLU A 56 0.12 8.12 8.57
N ALA A 57 0.22 6.88 8.08
CA ALA A 57 1.43 6.38 7.44
C ALA A 57 1.81 7.18 6.17
N TRP A 58 0.81 7.57 5.38
CA TRP A 58 1.00 8.45 4.23
C TRP A 58 1.50 9.83 4.66
N SER A 59 0.92 10.43 5.70
CA SER A 59 1.29 11.76 6.19
C SER A 59 2.72 11.80 6.73
N GLU A 60 3.12 10.76 7.46
CA GLU A 60 4.49 10.60 7.94
C GLU A 60 5.47 10.52 6.78
N ARG A 61 5.17 9.70 5.76
CA ARG A 61 6.01 9.59 4.55
C ARG A 61 6.05 10.86 3.73
N ALA A 62 4.92 11.53 3.53
CA ALA A 62 4.84 12.77 2.80
C ALA A 62 5.66 13.88 3.48
N ARG A 63 5.62 13.96 4.82
CA ARG A 63 6.47 14.88 5.60
C ARG A 63 7.95 14.53 5.48
N ALA A 64 8.30 13.25 5.54
CA ALA A 64 9.69 12.81 5.41
C ALA A 64 10.27 13.09 4.01
N THR A 65 9.42 13.23 2.99
CA THR A 65 9.83 13.51 1.60
C THR A 65 9.39 14.88 1.10
N ILE A 66 9.05 15.81 2.00
CA ILE A 66 8.51 17.13 1.63
C ILE A 66 9.48 17.95 0.77
N ASP A 67 10.78 17.75 0.96
CA ASP A 67 11.84 18.41 0.21
C ASP A 67 11.96 17.90 -1.24
N TYR A 68 11.39 16.73 -1.54
CA TYR A 68 11.47 16.10 -2.85
C TYR A 68 10.18 16.33 -3.64
N ALA A 69 10.16 17.38 -4.47
CA ALA A 69 9.02 17.72 -5.34
C ALA A 69 8.64 16.61 -6.35
N THR A 70 9.56 15.70 -6.64
CA THR A 70 9.35 14.56 -7.54
C THR A 70 8.86 13.30 -6.84
N VAL A 71 8.71 13.32 -5.50
CA VAL A 71 8.21 12.17 -4.74
C VAL A 71 6.73 12.35 -4.45
N ARG A 72 5.94 11.33 -4.76
CA ARG A 72 4.50 11.34 -4.48
C ARG A 72 4.05 9.98 -3.98
N TYR A 73 3.28 10.00 -2.89
CA TYR A 73 2.59 8.85 -2.33
C TYR A 73 1.08 9.02 -2.48
N GLN A 74 0.38 7.93 -2.72
CA GLN A 74 -1.06 7.85 -2.88
C GLN A 74 -1.63 6.69 -2.06
N ILE A 75 -2.82 6.90 -1.50
CA ILE A 75 -3.55 5.85 -0.77
C ILE A 75 -4.44 5.14 -1.77
N THR A 76 -4.32 3.82 -1.85
CA THR A 76 -5.12 2.95 -2.73
C THR A 76 -5.86 1.92 -1.88
N TRP A 77 -7.11 1.65 -2.19
CA TRP A 77 -7.89 0.58 -1.54
C TRP A 77 -8.05 -0.59 -2.50
N GLN A 78 -7.97 -1.82 -1.98
CA GLN A 78 -8.22 -3.04 -2.74
C GLN A 78 -9.18 -3.98 -2.00
N ASP A 79 -10.15 -4.50 -2.76
CA ASP A 79 -11.04 -5.58 -2.37
C ASP A 79 -10.39 -6.93 -2.72
N GLY A 80 -9.49 -7.42 -1.86
CA GLY A 80 -8.94 -8.77 -1.97
C GLY A 80 -7.42 -8.86 -2.17
N HIS A 81 -6.73 -9.09 -1.06
CA HIS A 81 -5.53 -9.93 -0.83
C HIS A 81 -4.24 -9.82 -1.68
N GLU A 82 -4.15 -9.15 -2.83
CA GLU A 82 -2.84 -8.94 -3.46
C GLU A 82 -2.35 -7.49 -3.22
N PRO A 83 -1.13 -7.26 -2.69
CA PRO A 83 -0.59 -5.91 -2.66
C PRO A 83 -0.59 -5.39 -4.09
N PRO A 84 -1.19 -4.22 -4.36
CA PRO A 84 -1.21 -3.67 -5.70
C PRO A 84 0.25 -3.57 -6.14
N ARG A 85 0.62 -4.30 -7.21
CA ARG A 85 1.87 -4.01 -7.91
C ARG A 85 1.91 -2.50 -8.09
N PRO A 86 3.00 -1.80 -7.68
CA PRO A 86 3.08 -0.36 -7.81
C PRO A 86 2.71 -0.06 -9.24
N ALA A 87 1.55 0.58 -9.44
CA ALA A 87 0.86 0.53 -10.71
C ALA A 87 1.80 1.05 -11.78
N ALA A 88 2.27 0.15 -12.67
CA ALA A 88 2.67 0.56 -13.99
C ALA A 88 1.43 1.26 -14.55
N CYS A 89 1.49 2.58 -14.69
CA CYS A 89 0.42 3.50 -15.03
C CYS A 89 -0.67 2.84 -15.90
N SER A 90 -1.70 2.27 -15.27
CA SER A 90 -2.80 1.69 -16.03
C SER A 90 -3.79 2.81 -16.33
N ARG A 91 -3.67 3.33 -17.57
CA ARG A 91 -4.58 4.21 -18.36
C ARG A 91 -3.97 5.60 -18.62
N GLY A 92 -3.62 6.01 -19.85
CA GLY A 92 -4.00 5.50 -21.16
C GLY A 92 -2.93 5.67 -22.24
N ALA A 93 -2.91 4.68 -23.13
CA ALA A 93 -2.68 4.91 -24.56
C ALA A 93 -3.88 5.69 -25.14
N ALA A 94 -3.65 6.34 -26.29
CA ALA A 94 -4.51 7.23 -27.09
C ALA A 94 -4.39 8.73 -26.71
N ALA A 95 -4.06 9.65 -27.62
CA ALA A 95 -4.04 9.63 -29.09
C ALA A 95 -2.88 10.50 -29.62
#